data_AF-A0A4Q2D2R4-F1
#
_entry.id   AF-A0A4Q2D2R4-F1
#
_cell.length_a   1.000
_cell.length_b   1.000
_cell.length_c   1.000
_cell.angle_alpha   90.00
_cell.angle_beta   90.00
_cell.angle_gamma   90.00
#
_symmetry.space_group_name_H-M   'P 1'
#
loop_
_entity.id
_entity.type
_entity.pdbx_description
1 polymer ?
#
loop_
_entity_poly.entity_id
_entity_poly.type
_entity_poly.pdbx_seq_one_letter_code
_entity_poly.pdbx_strand_id
1 'polypeptide(L)'
;MSALTNGVVQPISEGYFKIPPEARLAIFSPESRPAHKELIVLFTAAITPMYKEVNLNVPNLPQFLEGTLGWILNGAENDLQRNSAKLLDLFSDTSINWDAAKGVGLIPGHDSILTKQNHAVVKILYAQKYVAAILPQTIAGSVDASEPTKQVAYLVALSGMIKSAPKATYMAELPSLIPLLIRGLDLPDPDIRRNVIETLLAAAEGETPEKSLVAEHASTLVNAMLKNCLVQEMPSSSVRISALRYLAILPRIVRYDVLHPYKAQVIKDLGKTLDDPKKAVRKEAVEARCVFVPSSVYLD
;
A
#
# COMPACT_ATOMS: atom_id res chain seq x y z
N MET A 1 -1.05 -9.75 -27.18
CA MET A 1 -0.45 -11.05 -27.57
C MET A 1 0.69 -10.92 -28.58
N SER A 2 0.61 -10.07 -29.62
CA SER A 2 1.72 -9.83 -30.59
C SER A 2 3.09 -9.58 -29.92
N ALA A 3 3.12 -8.82 -28.82
CA ALA A 3 4.34 -8.57 -28.06
C ALA A 3 4.95 -9.83 -27.43
N LEU A 4 4.12 -10.79 -27.01
CA LEU A 4 4.57 -12.04 -26.36
C LEU A 4 4.96 -13.11 -27.37
N THR A 5 4.23 -13.20 -28.49
CA THR A 5 4.48 -14.21 -29.52
C THR A 5 5.56 -13.79 -30.50
N ASN A 6 5.59 -12.51 -30.87
CA ASN A 6 6.44 -11.99 -31.97
C ASN A 6 7.42 -10.90 -31.48
N GLY A 7 7.42 -10.58 -30.19
CA GLY A 7 8.30 -9.58 -29.60
C GLY A 7 7.92 -8.12 -29.90
N VAL A 8 6.95 -7.83 -30.76
CA VAL A 8 6.61 -6.46 -31.18
C VAL A 8 5.72 -5.76 -30.14
N VAL A 9 6.29 -4.77 -29.45
CA VAL A 9 5.63 -4.03 -28.35
C VAL A 9 5.01 -2.68 -28.74
N GLN A 10 5.26 -2.17 -29.94
CA GLN A 10 4.66 -0.91 -30.37
C GLN A 10 3.11 -0.88 -30.27
N PRO A 11 2.37 -1.96 -30.58
CA PRO A 11 0.91 -1.95 -30.49
C PRO A 11 0.35 -1.98 -29.06
N ILE A 12 1.18 -2.23 -28.03
CA ILE A 12 0.72 -2.29 -26.63
C ILE A 12 0.76 -0.92 -25.92
N SER A 13 1.31 0.12 -26.56
CA SER A 13 1.24 1.49 -26.03
C SER A 13 0.07 2.26 -26.63
N GLU A 14 -0.87 2.68 -25.80
CA GLU A 14 -1.87 3.71 -26.15
C GLU A 14 -1.58 5.00 -25.37
N GLY A 15 -1.60 6.16 -26.06
CA GLY A 15 -1.45 7.49 -25.44
C GLY A 15 -0.02 8.03 -25.33
N TYR A 16 0.25 8.79 -24.26
CA TYR A 16 1.43 9.68 -24.10
C TYR A 16 2.79 8.98 -24.01
N PHE A 17 2.83 7.67 -23.77
CA PHE A 17 4.08 6.89 -23.74
C PHE A 17 4.28 6.17 -25.07
N LYS A 18 5.12 6.72 -25.95
CA LYS A 18 5.49 6.07 -27.20
C LYS A 18 6.62 5.08 -26.96
N ILE A 19 6.36 3.80 -27.19
CA ILE A 19 7.41 2.77 -27.20
C ILE A 19 8.15 2.85 -28.54
N PRO A 20 9.50 2.88 -28.55
CA PRO A 20 10.28 2.93 -29.79
C PRO A 20 9.96 1.74 -30.72
N PRO A 21 9.82 1.95 -32.05
CA PRO A 21 9.47 0.90 -33.01
C PRO A 21 10.40 -0.32 -32.99
N GLU A 22 11.66 -0.11 -32.64
CA GLU A 22 12.73 -1.09 -32.53
C GLU A 22 12.71 -1.89 -31.22
N ALA A 23 11.94 -1.47 -30.21
CA ALA A 23 11.86 -2.20 -28.95
C ALA A 23 11.25 -3.59 -29.19
N ARG A 24 11.87 -4.62 -28.60
CA ARG A 24 11.41 -6.01 -28.69
C ARG A 24 11.33 -6.65 -27.31
N LEU A 25 10.23 -7.35 -27.05
CA LEU A 25 9.98 -8.09 -25.83
C LEU A 25 10.20 -9.59 -26.09
N ALA A 26 11.44 -10.05 -25.91
CA ALA A 26 11.86 -11.40 -26.28
C ALA A 26 11.75 -12.39 -25.10
N ILE A 27 10.64 -12.42 -24.37
CA ILE A 27 10.53 -13.13 -23.09
C ILE A 27 10.83 -14.65 -23.20
N PHE A 28 10.54 -15.27 -24.34
CA PHE A 28 10.79 -16.70 -24.60
C PHE A 28 12.14 -16.99 -25.30
N SER A 29 12.95 -15.96 -25.61
CA SER A 29 14.25 -16.18 -26.26
C SER A 29 15.29 -16.72 -25.28
N PRO A 30 16.07 -17.76 -25.64
CA PRO A 30 17.13 -18.28 -24.79
C PRO A 30 18.22 -17.23 -24.49
N GLU A 31 18.40 -16.23 -25.35
CA GLU A 31 19.37 -15.15 -25.18
C GLU A 31 18.85 -13.96 -24.37
N SER A 32 17.58 -13.99 -23.94
CA SER A 32 17.01 -12.89 -23.16
C SER A 32 17.60 -12.78 -21.78
N ARG A 33 17.71 -11.52 -21.32
CA ARG A 33 18.11 -11.18 -19.96
C ARG A 33 17.16 -11.86 -18.95
N PRO A 34 17.67 -12.32 -17.79
CA PRO A 34 16.86 -12.97 -16.75
C PRO A 34 15.60 -12.18 -16.37
N ALA A 35 15.72 -10.86 -16.17
CA ALA A 35 14.60 -9.97 -15.86
C ALA A 35 13.45 -10.01 -16.89
N HIS A 36 13.76 -10.17 -18.19
CA HIS A 36 12.73 -10.31 -19.21
C HIS A 36 12.04 -11.68 -19.12
N LYS A 37 12.80 -12.76 -18.85
CA LYS A 37 12.26 -14.11 -18.69
C LYS A 37 11.36 -14.22 -17.46
N GLU A 38 11.62 -13.42 -16.43
CA GLU A 38 10.83 -13.35 -15.20
C GLU A 38 9.45 -12.69 -15.41
N LEU A 39 9.28 -11.86 -16.46
CA LEU A 39 7.98 -11.29 -16.81
C LEU A 39 6.93 -12.36 -17.18
N ILE A 40 7.34 -13.54 -17.70
CA ILE A 40 6.43 -14.68 -17.92
C ILE A 40 5.71 -15.04 -16.64
N VAL A 41 6.43 -15.04 -15.52
CA VAL A 41 5.89 -15.43 -14.22
C VAL A 41 4.84 -14.41 -13.76
N LEU A 42 5.04 -13.14 -14.09
CA LEU A 42 4.06 -12.08 -13.86
C LEU A 42 2.79 -12.29 -14.70
N PHE A 43 2.98 -12.60 -15.98
CA PHE A 43 1.87 -12.86 -16.90
C PHE A 43 1.10 -14.12 -16.52
N THR A 44 1.76 -15.20 -16.11
CA THR A 44 1.10 -16.44 -15.70
C THR A 44 0.49 -16.36 -14.31
N ALA A 45 0.99 -15.50 -13.42
CA ALA A 45 0.36 -15.21 -12.13
C ALA A 45 -1.05 -14.58 -12.27
N ALA A 46 -1.30 -13.86 -13.37
CA ALA A 46 -2.59 -13.25 -13.69
C ALA A 46 -3.57 -14.20 -14.39
N ILE A 47 -3.09 -15.35 -14.90
CA ILE A 47 -3.91 -16.29 -15.67
C ILE A 47 -4.54 -17.32 -14.72
N THR A 48 -5.78 -17.06 -14.32
CA THR A 48 -6.68 -18.09 -13.77
C THR A 48 -7.17 -18.99 -14.92
N PRO A 49 -7.64 -20.23 -14.69
CA PRO A 49 -8.15 -21.09 -15.76
C PRO A 49 -9.27 -20.36 -16.50
N MET A 50 -9.09 -20.16 -17.79
CA MET A 50 -10.11 -19.60 -18.67
C MET A 50 -11.10 -20.70 -19.09
N TYR A 51 -12.35 -20.33 -19.33
CA TYR A 51 -13.35 -21.26 -19.87
C TYR A 51 -12.91 -21.80 -21.24
N LYS A 52 -13.39 -23.00 -21.59
CA LYS A 52 -13.06 -23.72 -22.84
C LYS A 52 -13.33 -22.92 -24.12
N GLU A 53 -14.17 -21.88 -24.05
CA GLU A 53 -14.46 -21.01 -25.19
C GLU A 53 -13.37 -19.95 -25.43
N VAL A 54 -12.39 -19.80 -24.53
CA VAL A 54 -11.31 -18.82 -24.70
C VAL A 54 -10.16 -19.42 -25.50
N ASN A 55 -10.03 -18.97 -26.75
CA ASN A 55 -9.07 -19.52 -27.70
C ASN A 55 -7.68 -18.87 -27.54
N LEU A 56 -6.86 -19.47 -26.67
CA LEU A 56 -5.46 -19.10 -26.49
C LEU A 56 -4.65 -19.83 -27.55
N ASN A 57 -4.31 -19.15 -28.62
CA ASN A 57 -3.64 -19.73 -29.78
C ASN A 57 -2.21 -20.19 -29.40
N VAL A 58 -2.08 -21.38 -28.80
CA VAL A 58 -0.83 -21.98 -28.31
C VAL A 58 -0.47 -23.17 -29.21
N PRO A 59 0.68 -23.14 -29.90
CA PRO A 59 1.00 -24.10 -30.96
C PRO A 59 1.25 -25.55 -30.47
N ASN A 60 1.63 -25.74 -29.20
CA ASN A 60 1.77 -27.07 -28.59
C ASN A 60 1.31 -27.04 -27.14
N LEU A 61 -0.01 -27.09 -26.98
CA LEU A 61 -0.68 -27.08 -25.68
C LEU A 61 -0.22 -28.22 -24.74
N PRO A 62 -0.03 -29.48 -25.19
CA PRO A 62 0.44 -30.56 -24.32
C PRO A 62 1.79 -30.29 -23.64
N GLN A 63 2.79 -29.80 -24.38
CA GLN A 63 4.13 -29.53 -23.84
C GLN A 63 4.15 -28.34 -22.86
N PHE A 64 3.32 -27.34 -23.14
CA PHE A 64 3.10 -26.21 -22.24
C PHE A 64 2.43 -26.66 -20.93
N LEU A 65 1.45 -27.55 -21.02
CA LEU A 65 0.75 -28.09 -19.86
C LEU A 65 1.66 -29.00 -19.02
N GLU A 66 2.47 -29.88 -19.64
CA GLU A 66 3.42 -30.75 -18.91
C GLU A 66 4.51 -29.95 -18.18
N GLY A 67 5.09 -28.91 -18.80
CA GLY A 67 6.10 -28.07 -18.16
C GLY A 67 5.54 -27.23 -17.00
N THR A 68 4.31 -26.77 -17.14
CA THR A 68 3.59 -26.03 -16.09
C THR A 68 3.20 -26.95 -14.93
N LEU A 69 2.72 -28.16 -15.25
CA LEU A 69 2.32 -29.18 -14.29
C LEU A 69 3.52 -29.72 -13.49
N GLY A 70 4.66 -30.00 -14.14
CA GLY A 70 5.86 -30.51 -13.48
C GLY A 70 6.46 -29.56 -12.43
N TRP A 71 6.31 -28.25 -12.62
CA TRP A 71 6.77 -27.23 -11.67
C TRP A 71 5.76 -26.97 -10.54
N ILE A 72 4.45 -27.04 -10.84
CA ILE A 72 3.36 -26.95 -9.86
C ILE A 72 3.34 -28.16 -8.90
N LEU A 73 3.68 -29.36 -9.39
CA LEU A 73 3.58 -30.58 -8.58
C LEU A 73 4.76 -30.80 -7.62
N ASN A 74 5.96 -30.28 -7.92
CA ASN A 74 7.18 -30.69 -7.21
C ASN A 74 7.83 -29.63 -6.31
N GLY A 75 7.40 -28.36 -6.36
CA GLY A 75 8.09 -27.27 -5.64
C GLY A 75 7.18 -26.30 -4.90
N ALA A 76 5.92 -26.68 -4.68
CA ALA A 76 4.88 -25.68 -4.79
C ALA A 76 3.69 -25.69 -3.80
N GLU A 77 3.74 -24.89 -2.70
CA GLU A 77 2.60 -24.76 -1.75
C GLU A 77 1.42 -23.82 -2.18
N ASN A 78 1.62 -22.70 -2.89
CA ASN A 78 0.61 -22.07 -3.81
C ASN A 78 1.21 -21.04 -4.80
N ASP A 79 0.53 -20.81 -5.93
CA ASP A 79 1.05 -20.05 -7.09
C ASP A 79 1.28 -18.56 -6.83
N LEU A 80 0.43 -17.95 -6.00
CA LEU A 80 0.46 -16.52 -5.72
C LEU A 80 1.70 -16.14 -4.89
N GLN A 81 2.07 -16.97 -3.92
CA GLN A 81 3.21 -16.74 -3.03
C GLN A 81 4.54 -16.89 -3.78
N ARG A 82 4.65 -17.89 -4.66
CA ARG A 82 5.86 -18.12 -5.48
C ARG A 82 6.15 -17.00 -6.46
N ASN A 83 5.12 -16.45 -7.09
CA ASN A 83 5.28 -15.39 -8.09
C ASN A 83 5.57 -14.04 -7.44
N SER A 84 5.11 -13.83 -6.22
CA SER A 84 5.34 -12.60 -5.45
C SER A 84 6.73 -12.56 -4.80
N ALA A 85 7.29 -13.71 -4.40
CA ALA A 85 8.67 -13.78 -3.93
C ALA A 85 9.66 -13.39 -5.05
N LYS A 86 9.44 -13.86 -6.28
CA LYS A 86 10.23 -13.45 -7.46
C LYS A 86 10.14 -11.96 -7.75
N LEU A 87 9.00 -11.33 -7.49
CA LEU A 87 8.85 -9.86 -7.61
C LEU A 87 9.73 -9.10 -6.61
N LEU A 88 9.95 -9.64 -5.42
CA LEU A 88 10.83 -9.02 -4.42
C LEU A 88 12.31 -9.10 -4.86
N ASP A 89 12.71 -10.15 -5.58
CA ASP A 89 14.07 -10.26 -6.13
C ASP A 89 14.39 -9.12 -7.11
N LEU A 90 13.39 -8.69 -7.88
CA LEU A 90 13.49 -7.56 -8.82
C LEU A 90 13.75 -6.21 -8.13
N PHE A 91 13.61 -6.10 -6.81
CA PHE A 91 13.90 -4.84 -6.11
C PHE A 91 15.39 -4.49 -6.15
N SER A 92 16.23 -5.48 -6.44
CA SER A 92 17.68 -5.30 -6.63
C SER A 92 18.03 -4.76 -8.03
N ASP A 93 17.12 -4.85 -9.01
CA ASP A 93 17.32 -4.34 -10.38
C ASP A 93 16.88 -2.88 -10.49
N THR A 94 17.84 -1.97 -10.58
CA THR A 94 17.61 -0.52 -10.63
C THR A 94 16.80 -0.04 -11.83
N SER A 95 16.63 -0.86 -12.86
CA SER A 95 15.85 -0.51 -14.04
C SER A 95 14.35 -0.76 -13.88
N ILE A 96 13.94 -1.67 -12.98
CA ILE A 96 12.55 -2.13 -12.85
C ILE A 96 12.04 -2.20 -11.40
N ASN A 97 12.91 -1.98 -10.40
CA ASN A 97 12.58 -2.11 -8.98
C ASN A 97 11.34 -1.32 -8.55
N TRP A 98 11.15 -0.13 -9.11
CA TRP A 98 10.06 0.77 -8.75
C TRP A 98 8.71 0.27 -9.26
N ASP A 99 8.69 -0.24 -10.49
CA ASP A 99 7.48 -0.84 -11.09
C ASP A 99 7.16 -2.18 -10.43
N ALA A 100 8.17 -2.98 -10.11
CA ALA A 100 8.01 -4.20 -9.32
C ALA A 100 7.41 -3.90 -7.94
N ALA A 101 7.94 -2.89 -7.23
CA ALA A 101 7.45 -2.47 -5.92
C ALA A 101 5.99 -2.02 -5.97
N LYS A 102 5.63 -1.21 -6.96
CA LYS A 102 4.22 -0.83 -7.17
C LYS A 102 3.34 -2.03 -7.44
N GLY A 103 3.79 -2.95 -8.29
CA GLY A 103 3.06 -4.18 -8.62
C GLY A 103 2.74 -4.98 -7.36
N VAL A 104 3.75 -5.25 -6.52
CA VAL A 104 3.59 -5.91 -5.22
C VAL A 104 2.56 -5.19 -4.36
N GLY A 105 2.64 -3.86 -4.30
CA GLY A 105 1.71 -3.04 -3.53
C GLY A 105 0.25 -3.07 -4.02
N LEU A 106 -0.02 -3.35 -5.29
CA LEU A 106 -1.38 -3.31 -5.86
C LEU A 106 -2.13 -4.64 -5.75
N ILE A 107 -1.42 -5.77 -5.66
CA ILE A 107 -2.00 -7.11 -5.71
C ILE A 107 -3.12 -7.36 -4.68
N PRO A 108 -3.02 -6.95 -3.40
CA PRO A 108 -4.09 -7.26 -2.44
C PRO A 108 -5.32 -6.33 -2.57
N GLY A 109 -5.30 -5.38 -3.51
CA GLY A 109 -6.38 -4.42 -3.76
C GLY A 109 -7.47 -4.91 -4.70
N HIS A 110 -8.45 -4.04 -4.95
CA HIS A 110 -9.50 -4.31 -5.92
C HIS A 110 -8.97 -4.16 -7.36
N ASP A 111 -9.31 -5.13 -8.20
CA ASP A 111 -9.01 -5.13 -9.64
C ASP A 111 -10.29 -4.83 -10.45
N SER A 112 -10.18 -4.13 -11.58
CA SER A 112 -11.30 -3.79 -12.46
C SER A 112 -11.47 -4.78 -13.63
N ILE A 113 -10.44 -5.56 -13.93
CA ILE A 113 -10.36 -6.52 -15.02
C ILE A 113 -10.64 -7.93 -14.49
N LEU A 114 -9.93 -8.38 -13.46
CA LEU A 114 -10.08 -9.70 -12.85
C LEU A 114 -11.21 -9.72 -11.81
N THR A 115 -12.43 -9.46 -12.27
CA THR A 115 -13.63 -9.43 -11.43
C THR A 115 -14.55 -10.61 -11.69
N LYS A 116 -15.42 -10.92 -10.72
CA LYS A 116 -16.50 -11.91 -10.92
C LYS A 116 -17.45 -11.51 -12.06
N GLN A 117 -17.65 -10.21 -12.29
CA GLN A 117 -18.48 -9.69 -13.39
C GLN A 117 -17.86 -10.01 -14.75
N ASN A 118 -16.53 -10.04 -14.82
CA ASN A 118 -15.77 -10.44 -16.00
C ASN A 118 -15.45 -11.95 -16.01
N HIS A 119 -16.24 -12.76 -15.29
CA HIS A 119 -16.09 -14.22 -15.20
C HIS A 119 -14.76 -14.73 -14.63
N ALA A 120 -14.00 -13.88 -13.92
CA ALA A 120 -12.77 -14.29 -13.25
C ALA A 120 -13.08 -15.08 -11.96
N VAL A 121 -12.34 -16.17 -11.73
CA VAL A 121 -12.44 -16.98 -10.51
C VAL A 121 -11.56 -16.38 -9.42
N VAL A 122 -12.12 -15.48 -8.62
CA VAL A 122 -11.39 -14.84 -7.50
C VAL A 122 -11.62 -15.63 -6.20
N LYS A 123 -10.54 -16.17 -5.62
CA LYS A 123 -10.58 -16.84 -4.31
C LYS A 123 -10.84 -15.80 -3.21
N ILE A 124 -11.85 -16.02 -2.37
CA ILE A 124 -12.31 -15.04 -1.36
C ILE A 124 -11.20 -14.52 -0.44
N LEU A 125 -10.25 -15.38 -0.03
CA LEU A 125 -9.20 -15.05 0.95
C LEU A 125 -7.83 -14.75 0.32
N TYR A 126 -7.77 -14.48 -0.98
CA TYR A 126 -6.48 -14.31 -1.66
C TYR A 126 -5.66 -13.15 -1.08
N ALA A 127 -6.29 -12.00 -0.81
CA ALA A 127 -5.62 -10.82 -0.26
C ALA A 127 -5.03 -11.11 1.13
N GLN A 128 -5.75 -11.83 1.99
CA GLN A 128 -5.24 -12.25 3.30
C GLN A 128 -4.03 -13.18 3.17
N LYS A 129 -4.11 -14.19 2.30
CA LYS A 129 -3.00 -15.13 2.08
C LYS A 129 -1.78 -14.48 1.45
N TYR A 130 -1.99 -13.49 0.59
CA TYR A 130 -0.94 -12.69 -0.03
C TYR A 130 -0.20 -11.86 1.02
N VAL A 131 -0.94 -11.05 1.77
CA VAL A 131 -0.36 -10.16 2.79
C VAL A 131 0.36 -10.98 3.86
N ALA A 132 -0.23 -12.07 4.34
CA ALA A 132 0.41 -12.94 5.33
C ALA A 132 1.76 -13.52 4.87
N ALA A 133 1.96 -13.71 3.56
CA ALA A 133 3.20 -14.26 3.02
C ALA A 133 4.25 -13.20 2.66
N ILE A 134 3.81 -12.04 2.17
CA ILE A 134 4.69 -11.03 1.57
C ILE A 134 5.02 -9.89 2.53
N LEU A 135 4.10 -9.57 3.45
CA LEU A 135 4.29 -8.49 4.39
C LEU A 135 5.54 -8.67 5.29
N PRO A 136 5.81 -9.84 5.89
CA PRO A 136 6.99 -10.00 6.75
C PRO A 136 8.31 -9.73 6.01
N GLN A 137 8.43 -10.23 4.78
CA GLN A 137 9.61 -10.01 3.93
C GLN A 137 9.74 -8.55 3.51
N THR A 138 8.61 -7.89 3.24
CA THR A 138 8.59 -6.47 2.87
C THR A 138 9.00 -5.58 4.04
N ILE A 139 8.53 -5.91 5.26
CA ILE A 139 8.95 -5.21 6.48
C ILE A 139 10.46 -5.37 6.68
N ALA A 140 10.98 -6.60 6.61
CA ALA A 140 12.41 -6.88 6.76
C ALA A 140 13.26 -6.08 5.75
N GLY A 141 12.88 -6.08 4.47
CA GLY A 141 13.60 -5.33 3.44
C GLY A 141 13.46 -3.81 3.58
N SER A 142 12.39 -3.31 4.21
CA SER A 142 12.19 -1.87 4.43
C SER A 142 13.05 -1.31 5.58
N VAL A 143 13.46 -2.16 6.52
CA VAL A 143 14.33 -1.78 7.65
C VAL A 143 15.81 -2.01 7.35
N ASP A 144 16.12 -2.86 6.38
CA ASP A 144 17.50 -3.11 5.95
C ASP A 144 18.09 -1.88 5.23
N ALA A 145 19.12 -1.30 5.84
CA ALA A 145 19.83 -0.13 5.32
C ALA A 145 21.07 -0.48 4.50
N SER A 146 21.37 -1.77 4.31
CA SER A 146 22.55 -2.23 3.56
C SER A 146 22.50 -1.84 2.08
N GLU A 147 21.30 -1.83 1.49
CA GLU A 147 21.07 -1.46 0.09
C GLU A 147 19.98 -0.37 -0.04
N PRO A 148 20.34 0.92 -0.02
CA PRO A 148 19.37 2.03 0.03
C PRO A 148 18.35 2.03 -1.11
N THR A 149 18.77 1.63 -2.32
CA THR A 149 17.88 1.60 -3.50
C THR A 149 16.82 0.50 -3.37
N LYS A 150 17.23 -0.67 -2.87
CA LYS A 150 16.34 -1.80 -2.61
C LYS A 150 15.41 -1.53 -1.43
N GLN A 151 15.93 -0.89 -0.38
CA GLN A 151 15.14 -0.42 0.75
C GLN A 151 14.00 0.51 0.32
N VAL A 152 14.28 1.47 -0.57
CA VAL A 152 13.25 2.37 -1.12
C VAL A 152 12.18 1.58 -1.87
N ALA A 153 12.54 0.58 -2.67
CA ALA A 153 11.57 -0.29 -3.34
C ALA A 153 10.68 -1.05 -2.34
N TYR A 154 11.25 -1.59 -1.26
CA TYR A 154 10.46 -2.20 -0.18
C TYR A 154 9.50 -1.22 0.51
N LEU A 155 9.93 0.02 0.75
CA LEU A 155 9.06 1.06 1.31
C LEU A 155 7.90 1.41 0.36
N VAL A 156 8.15 1.46 -0.95
CA VAL A 156 7.10 1.68 -1.97
C VAL A 156 6.10 0.52 -1.98
N ALA A 157 6.59 -0.72 -1.96
CA ALA A 157 5.74 -1.91 -1.93
C ALA A 157 4.88 -1.95 -0.66
N LEU A 158 5.49 -1.66 0.49
CA LEU A 158 4.79 -1.60 1.77
C LEU A 158 3.70 -0.53 1.77
N SER A 159 4.02 0.67 1.28
CA SER A 159 3.04 1.75 1.16
C SER A 159 1.87 1.37 0.26
N GLY A 160 2.15 0.72 -0.87
CA GLY A 160 1.12 0.21 -1.78
C GLY A 160 0.22 -0.84 -1.11
N MET A 161 0.81 -1.81 -0.40
CA MET A 161 0.04 -2.83 0.34
C MET A 161 -0.83 -2.21 1.43
N ILE A 162 -0.32 -1.24 2.20
CA ILE A 162 -1.11 -0.52 3.21
C ILE A 162 -2.27 0.26 2.55
N LYS A 163 -2.06 0.77 1.33
CA LYS A 163 -3.09 1.47 0.55
C LYS A 163 -4.17 0.53 -0.01
N SER A 164 -3.82 -0.71 -0.37
CA SER A 164 -4.67 -1.60 -1.16
C SER A 164 -5.26 -2.76 -0.36
N ALA A 165 -4.53 -3.29 0.63
CA ALA A 165 -4.94 -4.46 1.38
C ALA A 165 -6.04 -4.13 2.41
N PRO A 166 -6.98 -5.06 2.65
CA PRO A 166 -7.93 -4.91 3.75
C PRO A 166 -7.18 -4.86 5.10
N LYS A 167 -7.49 -3.88 5.95
CA LYS A 167 -6.79 -3.64 7.23
C LYS A 167 -6.64 -4.88 8.11
N ALA A 168 -7.69 -5.70 8.18
CA ALA A 168 -7.71 -6.95 8.95
C ALA A 168 -6.60 -7.94 8.58
N THR A 169 -6.01 -7.83 7.39
CA THR A 169 -4.96 -8.73 6.91
C THR A 169 -3.58 -8.48 7.53
N TYR A 170 -3.35 -7.29 8.09
CA TYR A 170 -2.05 -6.90 8.66
C TYR A 170 -2.11 -6.37 10.09
N MET A 171 -3.27 -6.48 10.76
CA MET A 171 -3.46 -6.02 12.15
C MET A 171 -2.48 -6.69 13.14
N ALA A 172 -2.12 -7.96 12.92
CA ALA A 172 -1.20 -8.68 13.79
C ALA A 172 0.23 -8.12 13.74
N GLU A 173 0.64 -7.60 12.57
CA GLU A 173 1.96 -7.00 12.33
C GLU A 173 1.97 -5.50 12.61
N LEU A 174 0.83 -4.91 13.01
CA LEU A 174 0.68 -3.47 13.13
C LEU A 174 1.72 -2.80 14.05
N PRO A 175 2.13 -3.38 15.20
CA PRO A 175 3.17 -2.78 16.04
C PRO A 175 4.50 -2.56 15.30
N SER A 176 4.92 -3.51 14.44
CA SER A 176 6.16 -3.37 13.65
C SER A 176 6.02 -2.37 12.49
N LEU A 177 4.78 -2.12 12.06
CA LEU A 177 4.45 -1.15 11.02
C LEU A 177 4.36 0.30 11.52
N ILE A 178 4.08 0.55 12.81
CA ILE A 178 3.88 1.92 13.33
C ILE A 178 5.05 2.88 12.96
N PRO A 179 6.34 2.53 13.17
CA PRO A 179 7.44 3.43 12.81
C PRO A 179 7.54 3.72 11.31
N LEU A 180 7.06 2.80 10.45
CA LEU A 180 7.05 2.95 8.99
C LEU A 180 5.85 3.78 8.54
N LEU A 181 4.69 3.56 9.15
CA LEU A 181 3.47 4.34 8.96
C LEU A 181 3.71 5.81 9.30
N ILE A 182 4.35 6.11 10.44
CA ILE A 182 4.66 7.48 10.84
C ILE A 182 5.52 8.19 9.80
N ARG A 183 6.54 7.53 9.22
CA ARG A 183 7.33 8.08 8.11
C ARG A 183 6.47 8.37 6.87
N GLY A 184 5.46 7.54 6.62
CA GLY A 184 4.49 7.73 5.54
C GLY A 184 3.68 9.03 5.62
N LEU A 185 3.54 9.63 6.81
CA LEU A 185 2.80 10.88 7.03
C LEU A 185 3.48 12.12 6.42
N ASP A 186 4.74 12.02 6.02
CA ASP A 186 5.50 13.09 5.38
C ASP A 186 5.69 12.90 3.86
N LEU A 187 5.22 11.79 3.29
CA LEU A 187 5.34 11.53 1.84
C LEU A 187 4.55 12.53 0.99
N PRO A 188 4.98 12.90 -0.22
CA PRO A 188 4.30 13.94 -1.00
C PRO A 188 2.87 13.56 -1.46
N ASP A 189 2.53 12.27 -1.51
CA ASP A 189 1.23 11.77 -1.97
C ASP A 189 0.15 11.89 -0.86
N PRO A 190 -0.89 12.72 -1.04
CA PRO A 190 -1.96 12.88 -0.05
C PRO A 190 -2.79 11.61 0.18
N ASP A 191 -2.95 10.73 -0.81
CA ASP A 191 -3.72 9.50 -0.66
C ASP A 191 -2.98 8.50 0.25
N ILE A 192 -1.66 8.43 0.12
CA ILE A 192 -0.84 7.61 1.02
C ILE A 192 -0.98 8.12 2.45
N ARG A 193 -0.82 9.43 2.68
CA ARG A 193 -1.00 10.03 4.01
C ARG A 193 -2.38 9.74 4.59
N ARG A 194 -3.44 9.91 3.79
CA ARG A 194 -4.81 9.60 4.22
C ARG A 194 -4.92 8.14 4.66
N ASN A 195 -4.43 7.20 3.85
CA ASN A 195 -4.53 5.77 4.16
C ASN A 195 -3.73 5.37 5.40
N VAL A 196 -2.57 6.00 5.61
CA VAL A 196 -1.79 5.85 6.84
C VAL A 196 -2.60 6.33 8.05
N ILE A 197 -3.18 7.54 7.99
CA ILE A 197 -3.99 8.09 9.10
C ILE A 197 -5.23 7.22 9.35
N GLU A 198 -5.92 6.77 8.31
CA GLU A 198 -7.07 5.86 8.42
C GLU A 198 -6.67 4.50 9.02
N THR A 199 -5.46 4.02 8.75
CA THR A 199 -4.93 2.79 9.36
C THR A 199 -4.68 3.01 10.85
N LEU A 200 -4.07 4.13 11.22
CA LEU A 200 -3.84 4.50 12.63
C LEU A 200 -5.17 4.72 13.38
N LEU A 201 -6.18 5.34 12.74
CA LEU A 201 -7.52 5.50 13.30
C LEU A 201 -8.16 4.16 13.65
N ALA A 202 -8.10 3.20 12.72
CA ALA A 202 -8.62 1.86 12.94
C ALA A 202 -7.83 1.11 14.02
N ALA A 203 -6.51 1.31 14.08
CA ALA A 203 -5.67 0.76 15.14
C ALA A 203 -6.12 1.22 16.54
N ALA A 204 -6.48 2.50 16.63
CA ALA A 204 -6.91 3.14 17.88
C ALA A 204 -8.34 2.77 18.31
N GLU A 205 -9.08 2.00 17.52
CA GLU A 205 -10.40 1.49 17.93
C GLU A 205 -10.22 0.43 19.01
N GLY A 206 -10.75 0.70 20.20
CA GLY A 206 -10.66 -0.22 21.35
C GLY A 206 -9.36 -0.15 22.14
N GLU A 207 -8.40 0.70 21.75
CA GLU A 207 -7.21 0.95 22.57
C GLU A 207 -7.54 1.71 23.86
N THR A 208 -6.76 1.41 24.91
CA THR A 208 -6.74 2.14 26.18
C THR A 208 -5.34 2.69 26.44
N PRO A 209 -5.18 3.71 27.30
CA PRO A 209 -3.88 4.30 27.61
C PRO A 209 -2.81 3.31 28.11
N GLU A 210 -3.22 2.19 28.71
CA GLU A 210 -2.32 1.15 29.21
C GLU A 210 -1.80 0.20 28.14
N LYS A 211 -2.49 0.11 26.99
CA LYS A 211 -2.20 -0.83 25.90
C LYS A 211 -1.96 -0.14 24.56
N SER A 212 -1.66 1.15 24.58
CA SER A 212 -1.63 1.90 23.34
C SER A 212 -0.37 1.62 22.53
N LEU A 213 -0.56 1.23 21.27
CA LEU A 213 0.52 0.94 20.33
C LEU A 213 1.26 2.21 19.88
N VAL A 214 0.68 3.38 20.17
CA VAL A 214 1.15 4.68 19.65
C VAL A 214 1.64 5.62 20.74
N ALA A 215 1.56 5.23 22.02
CA ALA A 215 1.96 6.08 23.14
C ALA A 215 3.42 6.55 23.05
N GLU A 216 4.33 5.66 22.66
CA GLU A 216 5.77 5.97 22.48
C GLU A 216 6.03 6.97 21.35
N HIS A 217 5.08 7.10 20.42
CA HIS A 217 5.16 7.97 19.25
C HIS A 217 4.26 9.20 19.35
N ALA A 218 3.68 9.47 20.53
CA ALA A 218 2.67 10.52 20.70
C ALA A 218 3.16 11.90 20.24
N SER A 219 4.40 12.26 20.54
CA SER A 219 4.99 13.55 20.15
C SER A 219 5.05 13.72 18.63
N THR A 220 5.59 12.72 17.94
CA THR A 220 5.72 12.69 16.48
C THR A 220 4.35 12.67 15.81
N LEU A 221 3.41 11.88 16.33
CA LEU A 221 2.06 11.79 15.80
C LEU A 221 1.30 13.10 15.96
N VAL A 222 1.36 13.75 17.13
CA VAL A 222 0.72 15.07 17.33
C VAL A 222 1.26 16.07 16.32
N ASN A 223 2.57 16.22 16.21
CA ASN A 223 3.18 17.17 15.26
C ASN A 223 2.82 16.84 13.81
N ALA A 224 2.85 15.56 13.43
CA ALA A 224 2.48 15.12 12.09
C ALA A 224 1.01 15.40 11.78
N MET A 225 0.08 15.17 12.71
CA MET A 225 -1.33 15.47 12.49
C MET A 225 -1.61 16.97 12.45
N LEU A 226 -0.95 17.77 13.29
CA LEU A 226 -1.09 19.24 13.25
C LEU A 226 -0.62 19.79 11.89
N LYS A 227 0.52 19.30 11.38
CA LYS A 227 0.96 19.62 10.02
C LYS A 227 -0.07 19.19 8.97
N ASN A 228 -0.58 17.97 9.06
CA ASN A 228 -1.50 17.41 8.07
C ASN A 228 -2.95 17.95 8.17
N CYS A 229 -3.31 18.70 9.22
CA CYS A 229 -4.64 19.30 9.36
C CYS A 229 -4.71 20.80 8.98
N LEU A 230 -3.57 21.45 8.74
CA LEU A 230 -3.52 22.86 8.35
C LEU A 230 -3.64 23.01 6.83
N VAL A 231 -4.54 23.90 6.37
CA VAL A 231 -4.77 24.17 4.94
C VAL A 231 -3.52 24.65 4.19
N GLN A 232 -2.61 25.31 4.90
CA GLN A 232 -1.37 25.86 4.37
C GLN A 232 -0.36 24.76 4.01
N GLU A 233 -0.38 23.66 4.75
CA GLU A 233 0.57 22.54 4.65
C GLU A 233 -0.01 21.36 3.87
N MET A 234 -1.33 21.19 3.89
CA MET A 234 -2.02 20.05 3.30
C MET A 234 -3.21 20.49 2.43
N PRO A 235 -3.08 20.49 1.09
CA PRO A 235 -4.15 20.93 0.19
C PRO A 235 -5.35 19.99 0.17
N SER A 236 -5.14 18.69 0.42
CA SER A 236 -6.21 17.68 0.40
C SER A 236 -7.10 17.76 1.64
N SER A 237 -8.36 18.14 1.46
CA SER A 237 -9.32 18.22 2.57
C SER A 237 -9.62 16.87 3.22
N SER A 238 -9.49 15.76 2.49
CA SER A 238 -9.69 14.43 3.08
C SER A 238 -8.59 14.07 4.07
N VAL A 239 -7.33 14.44 3.77
CA VAL A 239 -6.21 14.24 4.71
C VAL A 239 -6.42 15.09 5.96
N ARG A 240 -6.83 16.35 5.78
CA ARG A 240 -7.10 17.26 6.90
C ARG A 240 -8.20 16.71 7.83
N ILE A 241 -9.29 16.18 7.25
CA ILE A 241 -10.36 15.53 8.01
C ILE A 241 -9.84 14.33 8.81
N SER A 242 -9.11 13.41 8.17
CA SER A 242 -8.56 12.23 8.85
C SER A 242 -7.59 12.62 9.97
N ALA A 243 -6.74 13.63 9.75
CA ALA A 243 -5.80 14.12 10.76
C ALA A 243 -6.50 14.70 11.98
N LEU A 244 -7.58 15.48 11.78
CA LEU A 244 -8.40 16.02 12.88
C LEU A 244 -9.11 14.92 13.66
N ARG A 245 -9.66 13.91 12.97
CA ARG A 245 -10.24 12.73 13.61
C ARG A 245 -9.23 12.00 14.48
N TYR A 246 -8.01 11.83 13.98
CA TYR A 246 -6.97 11.14 14.73
C TYR A 246 -6.57 11.94 15.99
N LEU A 247 -6.39 13.27 15.87
CA LEU A 247 -6.18 14.14 17.02
C LEU A 247 -7.30 13.98 18.06
N ALA A 248 -8.57 13.92 17.63
CA ALA A 248 -9.71 13.76 18.53
C ALA A 248 -9.70 12.46 19.34
N ILE A 249 -9.00 11.41 18.87
CA ILE A 249 -8.90 10.12 19.57
C ILE A 249 -7.72 10.08 20.55
N LEU A 250 -6.66 10.87 20.34
CA LEU A 250 -5.43 10.81 21.15
C LEU A 250 -5.67 10.92 22.66
N PRO A 251 -6.50 11.83 23.19
CA PRO A 251 -6.76 11.91 24.64
C PRO A 251 -7.39 10.64 25.25
N ARG A 252 -8.03 9.79 24.43
CA ARG A 252 -8.63 8.53 24.87
C ARG A 252 -7.62 7.40 24.95
N ILE A 253 -6.62 7.39 24.07
CA ILE A 253 -5.69 6.26 23.91
C ILE A 253 -4.28 6.59 24.44
N VAL A 254 -3.96 7.85 24.71
CA VAL A 254 -2.65 8.27 25.25
C VAL A 254 -2.84 8.81 26.66
N ARG A 255 -1.96 8.40 27.59
CA ARG A 255 -1.99 8.87 28.96
C ARG A 255 -1.81 10.40 29.05
N TYR A 256 -2.47 11.01 30.04
CA TYR A 256 -2.49 12.45 30.22
C TYR A 256 -1.08 13.05 30.41
N ASP A 257 -0.22 12.41 31.19
CA ASP A 257 1.17 12.84 31.44
C ASP A 257 2.00 12.95 30.15
N VAL A 258 1.78 12.04 29.19
CA VAL A 258 2.44 12.04 27.87
C VAL A 258 1.87 13.13 26.95
N LEU A 259 0.55 13.34 26.96
CA LEU A 259 -0.12 14.25 26.01
C LEU A 259 -0.16 15.71 26.49
N HIS A 260 -0.18 15.95 27.81
CA HIS A 260 -0.31 17.26 28.42
C HIS A 260 0.73 18.30 27.94
N PRO A 261 2.02 17.95 27.75
CA PRO A 261 3.01 18.90 27.23
C PRO A 261 2.66 19.51 25.87
N TYR A 262 1.87 18.80 25.05
CA TYR A 262 1.49 19.24 23.70
C TYR A 262 0.16 20.00 23.65
N LYS A 263 -0.62 19.99 24.74
CA LYS A 263 -1.99 20.54 24.78
C LYS A 263 -2.08 21.98 24.29
N ALA A 264 -1.17 22.85 24.75
CA ALA A 264 -1.17 24.26 24.38
C ALA A 264 -0.95 24.46 22.87
N GLN A 265 -0.01 23.71 22.29
CA GLN A 265 0.27 23.73 20.85
C GLN A 265 -0.93 23.22 20.05
N VAL A 266 -1.52 22.10 20.48
CA VAL A 266 -2.70 21.51 19.83
C VAL A 266 -3.87 22.49 19.80
N ILE A 267 -4.21 23.11 20.94
CA ILE A 267 -5.33 24.08 21.01
C ILE A 267 -5.06 25.30 20.13
N LYS A 268 -3.82 25.79 20.10
CA LYS A 268 -3.42 26.93 19.26
C LYS A 268 -3.60 26.60 17.77
N ASP A 269 -3.08 25.48 17.31
CA ASP A 269 -3.14 25.11 15.89
C ASP A 269 -4.53 24.65 15.45
N LEU A 270 -5.29 23.97 16.31
CA LEU A 270 -6.70 23.70 16.08
C LEU A 270 -7.54 24.99 16.01
N GLY A 271 -7.06 26.11 16.56
CA GLY A 271 -7.70 27.41 16.35
C GLY A 271 -7.66 27.84 14.89
N LYS A 272 -6.56 27.56 14.18
CA LYS A 272 -6.40 27.90 12.77
C LYS A 272 -7.27 27.04 11.85
N THR A 273 -7.58 25.80 12.26
CA THR A 273 -8.39 24.87 11.45
C THR A 273 -9.89 25.17 11.53
N LEU A 274 -10.34 25.97 12.50
CA LEU A 274 -11.73 26.45 12.57
C LEU A 274 -12.08 27.37 11.40
N ASP A 275 -11.09 28.02 10.78
CA ASP A 275 -11.27 28.89 9.61
C ASP A 275 -10.99 28.15 8.28
N ASP A 276 -10.92 26.81 8.27
CA ASP A 276 -10.68 26.05 7.04
C ASP A 276 -11.76 26.35 5.98
N PRO A 277 -11.42 26.49 4.69
CA PRO A 277 -12.40 26.78 3.64
C PRO A 277 -13.51 25.72 3.50
N LYS A 278 -13.27 24.47 3.93
CA LYS A 278 -14.24 23.37 3.81
C LYS A 278 -15.03 23.17 5.11
N LYS A 279 -16.36 23.27 5.01
CA LYS A 279 -17.28 23.04 6.14
C LYS A 279 -17.06 21.71 6.87
N ALA A 280 -16.78 20.64 6.12
CA ALA A 280 -16.51 19.32 6.69
C ALA A 280 -15.24 19.32 7.56
N VAL A 281 -14.18 20.02 7.16
CA VAL A 281 -12.96 20.15 7.97
C VAL A 281 -13.24 20.94 9.25
N ARG A 282 -13.97 22.06 9.15
CA ARG A 282 -14.34 22.87 10.31
C ARG A 282 -15.14 22.08 11.35
N LYS A 283 -16.05 21.20 10.90
CA LYS A 283 -16.81 20.31 11.79
C LYS A 283 -15.88 19.43 12.64
N GLU A 284 -14.95 18.74 11.98
CA GLU A 284 -14.00 17.83 12.66
C GLU A 284 -13.00 18.62 13.52
N ALA A 285 -12.68 19.87 13.14
CA ALA A 285 -11.85 20.75 13.96
C ALA A 285 -12.51 21.14 15.28
N VAL A 286 -13.81 21.40 15.27
CA VAL A 286 -14.60 21.63 16.49
C VAL A 286 -14.58 20.38 17.36
N GLU A 287 -14.86 19.20 16.78
CA GLU A 287 -14.86 17.93 17.53
C GLU A 287 -13.50 17.65 18.17
N ALA A 288 -12.41 17.79 17.40
CA ALA A 288 -11.05 17.64 17.93
C ALA A 288 -10.74 18.67 19.02
N ARG A 289 -11.12 19.93 18.85
CA ARG A 289 -10.84 20.97 19.86
C ARG A 289 -11.60 20.72 21.16
N CYS A 290 -12.85 20.24 21.09
CA CYS A 290 -13.67 19.97 22.26
C CYS A 290 -13.07 18.92 23.20
N VAL A 291 -12.32 17.93 22.69
CA VAL A 291 -11.70 16.91 23.56
C VAL A 291 -10.41 17.40 24.23
N PHE A 292 -9.76 18.44 23.70
CA PHE A 292 -8.55 19.03 24.30
C PHE A 292 -8.84 20.23 25.21
N VAL A 293 -9.95 20.93 25.00
CA VAL A 293 -10.39 22.04 25.86
C VAL A 293 -11.24 21.48 27.01
N PRO A 294 -10.88 21.69 28.29
CA PRO A 294 -11.72 21.26 29.41
C PRO A 294 -13.13 21.88 29.31
N SER A 295 -14.16 21.12 29.65
CA SER A 295 -15.57 21.57 29.68
C SER A 295 -15.84 22.78 30.59
N SER A 296 -14.89 23.17 31.43
CA SER A 296 -14.99 24.30 32.35
C SER A 296 -14.79 25.69 31.70
N VAL A 297 -14.47 25.76 30.40
CA VAL A 297 -14.23 27.05 29.69
C VAL A 297 -15.49 27.57 28.97
N TYR A 298 -16.59 26.81 28.95
CA TYR A 298 -17.85 27.21 28.30
C TYR A 298 -18.94 27.64 29.30
N LEU A 299 -18.58 27.89 30.56
CA LEU A 299 -19.53 28.27 31.62
C LEU A 299 -19.35 29.70 32.17
N ASP A 300 -18.49 30.52 31.55
CA ASP A 300 -18.34 31.94 31.88
C ASP A 300 -18.67 32.85 30.69
#